data_AF-A0A2V7FB68-F1
#
_entry.id   AF-A0A2V7FB68-F1
#
_cell.length_a   1.000
_cell.length_b   1.000
_cell.length_c   1.000
_cell.angle_alpha   90.00
_cell.angle_beta   90.00
_cell.angle_gamma   90.00
#
_symmetry.space_group_name_H-M   'P 1'
#
loop_
_entity.id
_entity.type
_entity.pdbx_description
1 polymer ?
#
loop_
_entity_poly.entity_id
_entity_poly.type
_entity_poly.pdbx_seq_one_letter_code
_entity_poly.pdbx_strand_id
1 'polypeptide(L)'
;MNLDRIRAVVREKLDSGDLPPEKCLITWFGPGSGQLCVVCERVIAAADIECECEHPRGGLMRFHQACFAAWDEARQDMAPA
;
A
#
# COMPACT_ATOMS: atom_id res chain seq x y z
N MET A 1 -9.18 -9.40 2.95
CA MET A 1 -10.02 -8.91 1.82
C MET A 1 -9.66 -9.75 0.59
N ASN A 2 -10.58 -10.05 -0.32
CA ASN A 2 -10.20 -10.76 -1.56
C ASN A 2 -9.42 -9.82 -2.49
N LEU A 3 -8.53 -10.36 -3.32
CA LEU A 3 -7.61 -9.67 -4.22
C LEU A 3 -8.33 -8.74 -5.21
N ASP A 4 -9.45 -9.17 -5.81
CA ASP A 4 -10.18 -8.33 -6.77
C ASP A 4 -10.68 -7.02 -6.13
N ARG A 5 -11.13 -7.10 -4.88
CA ARG A 5 -11.54 -5.92 -4.11
C ARG A 5 -10.35 -5.06 -3.72
N ILE A 6 -9.19 -5.65 -3.41
CA ILE A 6 -7.95 -4.90 -3.15
C ILE A 6 -7.58 -4.08 -4.38
N ARG A 7 -7.56 -4.71 -5.56
CA ARG A 7 -7.22 -4.03 -6.82
C ARG A 7 -8.18 -2.90 -7.15
N ALA A 8 -9.49 -3.10 -6.96
CA ALA A 8 -10.49 -2.06 -7.18
C ALA A 8 -10.26 -0.84 -6.28
N VAL A 9 -10.05 -1.06 -4.98
CA VAL A 9 -9.80 0.03 -4.00
C VAL A 9 -8.47 0.74 -4.27
N VAL A 10 -7.43 0.00 -4.66
CA VAL A 10 -6.14 0.60 -5.04
C VAL A 10 -6.33 1.55 -6.22
N ARG A 11 -7.01 1.13 -7.28
CA ARG A 11 -7.27 1.99 -8.45
C ARG A 11 -8.06 3.23 -8.08
N GLU A 12 -9.14 3.06 -7.33
CA GLU A 12 -9.96 4.17 -6.84
C GLU A 12 -9.13 5.20 -6.06
N LYS A 13 -8.29 4.75 -5.11
CA LYS A 13 -7.45 5.63 -4.31
C LYS A 13 -6.30 6.27 -5.09
N LEU A 14 -5.76 5.59 -6.11
CA LEU A 14 -4.78 6.19 -7.02
C LEU A 14 -5.43 7.28 -7.88
N ASP A 15 -6.62 7.03 -8.41
CA ASP A 15 -7.38 7.98 -9.24
C ASP A 15 -7.84 9.22 -8.43
N SER A 16 -8.22 9.03 -7.16
CA SER A 16 -8.62 10.13 -6.26
C SER A 16 -7.42 10.91 -5.70
N GLY A 17 -6.21 10.36 -5.77
CA GLY A 17 -5.01 10.91 -5.17
C GLY A 17 -4.83 10.60 -3.67
N ASP A 18 -5.67 9.73 -3.10
CA ASP A 18 -5.54 9.26 -1.72
C ASP A 18 -4.37 8.27 -1.54
N LEU A 19 -3.95 7.61 -2.61
CA LEU A 19 -2.69 6.88 -2.69
C LEU A 19 -1.77 7.54 -3.71
N PRO A 20 -0.50 7.79 -3.36
CA PRO A 20 0.49 8.28 -4.31
C PRO A 20 0.92 7.18 -5.30
N PRO A 21 1.17 7.48 -6.57
CA PRO A 21 1.77 6.55 -7.53
C PRO A 21 3.31 6.46 -7.40
N GLU A 22 3.95 7.35 -6.64
CA GLU A 22 5.40 7.38 -6.52
C GLU A 22 5.97 6.10 -5.89
N LYS A 23 7.06 5.60 -6.47
CA LYS A 23 7.81 4.45 -5.92
C LYS A 23 8.32 4.78 -4.52
N CYS A 24 8.23 3.81 -3.60
CA CYS A 24 8.87 3.92 -2.28
C CYS A 24 10.39 4.15 -2.41
N LEU A 25 10.95 4.99 -1.54
CA LEU A 25 12.40 5.09 -1.39
C LEU A 25 12.98 3.79 -0.81
N ILE A 26 12.36 3.31 0.26
CA ILE A 26 12.70 2.08 0.96
C ILE A 26 11.41 1.36 1.34
N THR A 27 11.44 0.03 1.32
CA THR A 27 10.36 -0.82 1.82
C THR A 27 10.90 -1.77 2.88
N TRP A 28 10.23 -1.84 4.03
CA TRP A 28 10.52 -2.81 5.09
C TRP A 28 9.36 -3.81 5.21
N PHE A 29 9.70 -5.04 5.59
CA PHE A 29 8.74 -6.11 5.82
C PHE A 29 8.95 -6.66 7.22
N GLY A 30 7.85 -6.76 7.98
CA GLY A 30 7.88 -7.25 9.36
C GLY A 30 6.50 -7.65 9.87
N PRO A 31 6.41 -8.09 11.13
CA PRO A 31 5.13 -8.34 11.79
C PRO A 31 4.31 -7.06 11.93
N GLY A 32 2.98 -7.16 11.88
CA GLY A 32 2.10 -6.01 12.03
C GLY A 32 2.24 -5.26 13.34
N SER A 33 2.32 -3.94 13.24
CA SER A 33 2.45 -3.00 14.34
C SER A 33 1.12 -2.57 14.97
N GLY A 34 -0.01 -3.08 14.47
CA GLY A 34 -1.35 -2.67 14.91
C GLY A 34 -1.85 -1.36 14.27
N GLN A 35 -1.10 -0.81 13.31
CA GLN A 35 -1.51 0.37 12.54
C GLN A 35 -2.51 0.03 11.43
N LEU A 36 -3.15 1.05 10.86
CA LEU A 36 -4.10 0.85 9.75
C LEU A 36 -3.37 0.70 8.42
N CYS A 37 -3.83 -0.26 7.61
CA CYS A 37 -3.45 -0.35 6.21
C CYS A 37 -4.07 0.81 5.42
N VAL A 38 -3.26 1.56 4.69
CA VAL A 38 -3.71 2.72 3.88
C VAL A 38 -4.64 2.36 2.72
N VAL A 39 -4.63 1.08 2.28
CA VAL A 39 -5.50 0.58 1.21
C VAL A 39 -6.84 0.12 1.77
N CYS A 40 -6.84 -0.83 2.70
CA CYS A 40 -8.07 -1.50 3.13
C CYS A 40 -8.65 -0.94 4.44
N GLU A 41 -7.94 -0.01 5.09
CA GLU A 41 -8.34 0.69 6.31
C GLU A 41 -8.61 -0.23 7.50
N ARG A 42 -8.04 -1.44 7.48
CA ARG A 42 -8.08 -2.39 8.59
C ARG A 42 -6.75 -2.40 9.32
N VAL A 43 -6.81 -2.76 10.60
CA VAL A 43 -5.63 -3.00 11.43
C VAL A 43 -4.75 -4.08 10.81
N ILE A 44 -3.45 -3.82 10.75
CA ILE A 44 -2.41 -4.79 10.41
C ILE A 44 -2.01 -5.47 11.71
N ALA A 45 -2.59 -6.63 11.98
CA ALA A 45 -2.38 -7.35 13.22
C ALA A 45 -0.97 -7.94 13.29
N ALA A 46 -0.46 -8.24 14.48
CA ALA A 46 0.87 -8.83 14.65
C ALA A 46 1.06 -10.19 13.91
N ALA A 47 -0.02 -10.87 13.56
CA ALA A 47 -0.01 -12.09 12.75
C ALA A 47 0.05 -11.83 11.23
N ASP A 48 -0.23 -10.60 10.80
CA ASP A 48 -0.10 -10.16 9.42
C ASP A 48 1.35 -9.75 9.12
N ILE A 49 1.71 -9.76 7.83
CA ILE A 49 2.93 -9.10 7.34
C ILE A 49 2.58 -7.65 7.00
N GLU A 50 3.26 -6.74 7.67
CA GLU A 50 3.25 -5.31 7.39
C GLU A 50 4.36 -4.96 6.40
N CYS A 51 3.98 -4.20 5.37
CA CYS A 51 4.90 -3.52 4.49
C CYS A 51 4.88 -2.03 4.84
N GLU A 52 6.02 -1.52 5.29
CA GLU A 52 6.23 -0.09 5.49
C GLU A 52 6.93 0.47 4.26
N CYS A 53 6.36 1.52 3.67
CA CYS A 53 6.87 2.19 2.46
C CYS A 53 7.20 3.64 2.78
N GLU A 54 8.47 4.00 2.67
CA GLU A 54 8.92 5.39 2.80
C GLU A 54 8.59 6.15 1.52
N HIS A 55 7.74 7.17 1.66
CA HIS A 55 7.29 7.96 0.52
C HIS A 55 8.33 9.06 0.17
N PRO A 56 8.63 9.33 -1.12
CA PRO A 56 9.65 10.31 -1.51
C PRO A 56 9.41 11.74 -1.04
N ARG A 57 8.14 12.12 -0.82
CA ARG A 57 7.76 13.44 -0.27
C ARG A 57 7.70 13.46 1.27
N GLY A 58 8.20 12.42 1.91
CA GLY A 58 8.13 12.20 3.35
C GLY A 58 6.86 11.45 3.76
N GLY A 59 6.93 10.85 4.96
CA GLY A 59 5.87 10.02 5.52
C GLY A 59 6.09 8.53 5.27
N LEU A 60 5.43 7.71 6.10
CA LEU A 60 5.51 6.25 6.05
C LEU A 60 4.12 5.69 5.81
N MET A 61 3.92 5.05 4.66
CA MET A 61 2.69 4.35 4.33
C MET A 61 2.78 2.90 4.81
N ARG A 62 1.67 2.38 5.31
CA ARG A 62 1.60 1.04 5.90
C ARG A 62 0.57 0.19 5.20
N PHE A 63 0.95 -1.03 4.88
CA PHE A 63 0.12 -1.93 4.11
C PHE A 63 0.14 -3.33 4.71
N HIS A 64 -0.97 -4.05 4.59
CA HIS A 64 -0.87 -5.51 4.52
C HIS A 64 -0.09 -5.90 3.27
N GLN A 65 0.67 -7.00 3.32
CA GLN A 65 1.45 -7.50 2.18
C GLN A 65 0.68 -7.57 0.85
N ALA A 66 -0.54 -8.14 0.87
CA ALA A 66 -1.36 -8.25 -0.35
C ALA A 66 -1.83 -6.89 -0.87
N CYS A 67 -2.05 -5.92 0.02
CA CYS A 67 -2.42 -4.56 -0.35
C CYS A 67 -1.24 -3.80 -0.95
N PHE A 68 -0.04 -3.98 -0.39
CA PHE A 68 1.19 -3.43 -0.94
C PHE A 68 1.44 -3.94 -2.36
N ALA A 69 1.37 -5.26 -2.57
CA ALA A 69 1.63 -5.86 -3.88
C ALA A 69 0.66 -5.34 -4.95
N ALA A 70 -0.63 -5.20 -4.64
CA ALA A 70 -1.61 -4.67 -5.59
C ALA A 70 -1.37 -3.17 -5.91
N TRP A 71 -0.98 -2.37 -4.92
CA TRP A 71 -0.60 -0.98 -5.15
C TRP A 71 0.70 -0.86 -5.94
N ASP A 72 1.71 -1.67 -5.65
CA ASP A 72 3.00 -1.67 -6.34
C ASP A 72 2.88 -2.10 -7.81
N GLU A 73 1.97 -3.04 -8.11
CA GLU A 73 1.57 -3.41 -9.48
C GLU A 73 0.88 -2.21 -10.17
N ALA A 74 -0.21 -1.70 -9.59
CA ALA A 74 -1.03 -0.65 -10.22
C ALA A 74 -0.29 0.67 -10.43
N ARG A 75 0.60 1.08 -9.51
CA ARG A 75 1.36 2.33 -9.66
C ARG A 75 2.34 2.29 -10.84
N GLN A 76 2.81 1.10 -11.25
CA GLN A 76 3.71 0.96 -12.39
C GLN A 76 2.99 1.24 -13.71
N ASP A 77 1.69 0.94 -13.78
CA ASP A 77 0.85 1.28 -14.93
C ASP A 77 0.63 2.80 -15.07
N MET A 78 0.86 3.58 -14.00
CA MET A 78 0.67 5.04 -13.95
C MET A 78 1.96 5.85 -14.07
N ALA A 79 3.12 5.23 -13.85
CA ALA A 79 4.39 5.92 -14.00
C ALA A 79 4.64 6.21 -15.49
N PRO A 80 4.98 7.45 -15.90
CA PRO A 80 5.45 7.67 -17.26
C PRO A 80 6.72 6.84 -17.50
N ALA A 81 6.78 6.22 -18.68
CA ALA A 81 7.90 5.40 -19.14
C ALA A 81 9.25 6.15 -19.12
#